data_AF-A0A937YNL0-F1
#
_entry.id   AF-A0A937YNL0-F1
#
_cell.length_a   1.000
_cell.length_b   1.000
_cell.length_c   1.000
_cell.angle_alpha   90.00
_cell.angle_beta   90.00
_cell.angle_gamma   90.00
#
_symmetry.space_group_name_H-M   'P 1'
#
loop_
_entity.id
_entity.type
_entity.pdbx_description
1 polymer ?
#
loop_
_entity_poly.entity_id
_entity_poly.type
_entity_poly.pdbx_seq_one_letter_code
_entity_poly.pdbx_strand_id
1 'polypeptide(L)'
;MSPRRRTPVSPRPKALPAALAGLLARLTPLGEVKARAMFGGHGIYLDGQIFGIAAGERIFFKIDDTTRPRYEAKGMAVFRPY
;
A
#
# COMPACT_ATOMS: atom_id res chain seq x y z
N MET A 1 -10.27 14.96 -39.32
CA MET A 1 -9.33 13.88 -38.93
C MET A 1 -8.63 14.32 -37.65
N SER A 2 -8.56 13.46 -36.63
CA SER A 2 -7.96 13.62 -35.27
C SER A 2 -8.75 14.37 -34.17
N PRO A 3 -8.56 14.04 -32.88
CA PRO A 3 -7.74 12.96 -32.31
C PRO A 3 -8.53 11.92 -31.49
N ARG A 4 -8.08 10.66 -31.51
CA ARG A 4 -8.58 9.60 -30.62
C ARG A 4 -8.25 9.96 -29.17
N ARG A 5 -9.27 10.00 -28.29
CA ARG A 5 -9.08 9.98 -26.83
C ARG A 5 -8.23 8.76 -26.49
N ARG A 6 -6.99 8.96 -26.04
CA ARG A 6 -6.24 7.91 -25.34
C ARG A 6 -6.96 7.71 -24.01
N THR A 7 -7.61 6.55 -23.84
CA THR A 7 -8.01 6.07 -22.52
C THR A 7 -6.76 6.00 -21.65
N PRO A 8 -6.76 6.56 -20.43
CA PRO A 8 -5.68 6.30 -19.50
C PRO A 8 -5.80 4.83 -19.12
N VAL A 9 -4.92 4.00 -19.67
CA VAL A 9 -4.67 2.67 -19.14
C VAL A 9 -3.95 2.90 -17.82
N SER A 10 -4.70 3.04 -16.72
CA SER A 10 -4.12 2.93 -15.39
C SER A 10 -3.38 1.59 -15.33
N PRO A 11 -2.07 1.57 -15.01
CA PRO A 11 -1.33 0.32 -14.96
C PRO A 11 -2.06 -0.64 -14.03
N ARG A 12 -2.29 -1.87 -14.51
CA ARG A 12 -2.84 -2.92 -13.66
C ARG A 12 -1.96 -2.99 -12.41
N PRO A 13 -2.55 -2.96 -11.20
CA PRO A 13 -1.77 -3.10 -9.98
C PRO A 13 -0.92 -4.36 -10.10
N LYS A 14 0.37 -4.22 -9.80
CA LYS A 14 1.25 -5.39 -9.71
C LYS A 14 0.67 -6.30 -8.65
N ALA A 15 0.51 -7.60 -8.92
CA ALA A 15 -0.02 -8.56 -7.97
C ALA A 15 0.74 -8.48 -6.62
N LEU A 16 0.01 -8.61 -5.51
CA LEU A 16 0.61 -8.61 -4.20
C LEU A 16 1.52 -9.84 -4.08
N PRO A 17 2.80 -9.71 -3.67
CA PRO A 17 3.65 -10.87 -3.47
C PRO A 17 3.00 -11.86 -2.49
N ALA A 18 3.17 -13.17 -2.72
CA ALA A 18 2.53 -14.20 -1.92
C ALA A 18 2.85 -14.09 -0.41
N ALA A 19 4.10 -13.75 -0.07
CA ALA A 19 4.51 -13.52 1.32
C ALA A 19 3.72 -12.38 1.99
N LEU A 20 3.43 -11.33 1.22
CA LEU A 20 2.70 -10.17 1.70
C LEU A 20 1.20 -10.49 1.86
N ALA A 21 0.61 -11.25 0.94
CA ALA A 21 -0.74 -11.78 1.12
C ALA A 21 -0.87 -12.62 2.41
N GLY A 22 0.12 -13.50 2.67
CA GLY A 22 0.16 -14.30 3.90
C GLY A 22 0.36 -13.47 5.18
N LEU A 23 1.05 -12.33 5.09
CA LEU A 23 1.16 -11.38 6.19
C LEU A 23 -0.17 -10.68 6.46
N LEU A 24 -0.86 -10.20 5.41
CA LEU A 24 -2.17 -9.55 5.57
C LEU A 24 -3.22 -10.51 6.14
N ALA A 25 -3.18 -11.80 5.76
CA ALA A 25 -4.07 -12.81 6.32
C ALA A 25 -3.91 -12.97 7.85
N ARG A 26 -2.71 -12.75 8.39
CA ARG A 26 -2.45 -12.79 9.84
C ARG A 26 -3.00 -11.58 10.60
N LEU A 27 -3.35 -10.50 9.90
CA LEU A 27 -3.93 -9.30 10.50
C LEU A 27 -5.46 -9.38 10.62
N THR A 28 -6.09 -10.43 10.07
CA THR A 28 -7.55 -10.65 10.13
C THR A 28 -8.14 -10.73 11.55
N PRO A 29 -7.42 -11.14 12.62
CA PRO A 29 -7.95 -11.04 13.98
C PRO A 29 -8.14 -9.61 14.50
N LEU A 30 -7.53 -8.61 13.85
CA LEU A 30 -7.67 -7.20 14.21
C LEU A 30 -8.91 -6.55 13.58
N GLY A 31 -9.54 -7.22 12.61
CA GLY A 31 -10.66 -6.67 11.82
C GLY A 31 -10.60 -7.07 10.34
N GLU A 32 -11.48 -6.48 9.53
CA GLU A 32 -11.54 -6.75 8.10
C GLU A 32 -10.36 -6.10 7.37
N VAL A 33 -9.43 -6.93 6.90
CA VAL A 33 -8.24 -6.47 6.15
C VAL A 33 -8.49 -6.54 4.65
N LYS A 34 -8.40 -5.40 3.95
CA LYS A 34 -8.57 -5.29 2.50
C LYS A 34 -7.35 -4.66 1.85
N ALA A 35 -6.94 -5.18 0.69
CA ALA A 35 -5.93 -4.56 -0.17
C ALA A 35 -6.61 -3.97 -1.41
N ARG A 36 -6.31 -2.72 -1.76
CA ARG A 36 -6.82 -2.05 -2.96
C ARG A 36 -5.68 -1.48 -3.77
N ALA A 37 -5.73 -1.68 -5.08
CA ALA A 37 -4.79 -1.13 -6.06
C ALA A 37 -4.65 0.39 -5.97
N MET A 38 -3.46 0.91 -5.63
CA MET A 38 -3.16 2.35 -5.56
C MET A 38 -1.68 2.63 -5.86
N PHE A 39 -1.39 3.65 -6.66
CA PHE A 39 -0.03 4.18 -6.90
C PHE A 39 1.01 3.13 -7.36
N GLY A 40 0.60 2.16 -8.19
CA GLY A 40 1.49 1.07 -8.64
C GLY A 40 1.73 -0.05 -7.60
N GLY A 41 1.12 0.05 -6.42
CA GLY A 41 1.09 -0.98 -5.38
C GLY A 41 -0.34 -1.22 -4.85
N HIS A 42 -0.47 -1.47 -3.55
CA HIS A 42 -1.77 -1.62 -2.88
C HIS A 42 -1.86 -0.81 -1.60
N GLY A 43 -2.90 0.02 -1.46
CA GLY A 43 -3.33 0.54 -0.16
C GLY A 43 -3.92 -0.60 0.68
N ILE A 44 -3.55 -0.68 1.94
CA ILE A 44 -4.01 -1.67 2.91
C ILE A 44 -4.93 -1.00 3.92
N TYR A 45 -6.10 -1.60 4.08
CA TYR A 45 -7.22 -1.09 4.88
C TYR A 45 -7.57 -2.07 5.98
N LEU A 46 -7.86 -1.55 7.18
CA LEU A 46 -8.41 -2.27 8.32
C LEU A 46 -9.74 -1.63 8.65
N ASP A 47 -10.84 -2.40 8.58
CA ASP A 47 -12.21 -1.92 8.80
C ASP A 47 -12.54 -0.66 7.97
N GLY A 48 -12.07 -0.63 6.72
CA GLY A 48 -12.26 0.48 5.79
C GLY A 48 -11.29 1.66 5.99
N GLN A 49 -10.46 1.65 7.04
CA GLN A 49 -9.49 2.70 7.31
C GLN A 49 -8.11 2.35 6.74
N ILE A 50 -7.50 3.25 5.95
CA ILE A 50 -6.15 3.03 5.43
C ILE A 50 -5.11 3.10 6.55
N PHE A 51 -4.27 2.08 6.64
CA PHE A 51 -3.18 2.01 7.64
C PHE A 51 -1.82 1.70 7.03
N GLY A 52 -1.76 1.32 5.74
CA GLY A 52 -0.48 1.09 5.07
C GLY A 52 -0.56 1.01 3.56
N ILE A 53 0.61 0.86 2.94
CA ILE A 53 0.80 0.68 1.51
C ILE A 53 1.78 -0.47 1.30
N ALA A 54 1.37 -1.45 0.52
CA ALA A 54 2.21 -2.51 -0.02
C ALA A 54 2.80 -2.10 -1.36
N ALA A 55 4.12 -2.01 -1.46
CA ALA A 55 4.82 -1.68 -2.70
C ALA A 55 6.13 -2.48 -2.80
N GLY A 56 6.32 -3.13 -3.95
CA GLY A 56 7.40 -4.11 -4.09
C GLY A 56 7.26 -5.25 -3.07
N GLU A 57 8.32 -5.50 -2.30
CA GLU A 57 8.37 -6.52 -1.24
C GLU A 57 8.27 -5.91 0.17
N ARG A 58 7.74 -4.68 0.29
CA ARG A 58 7.67 -3.94 1.55
C ARG A 58 6.26 -3.47 1.86
N ILE A 59 5.97 -3.36 3.16
CA ILE A 59 4.84 -2.58 3.68
C ILE A 59 5.37 -1.29 4.26
N PHE A 60 4.72 -0.19 3.93
CA PHE A 60 4.88 1.10 4.55
C PHE A 60 3.64 1.39 5.39
N PHE A 61 3.81 1.75 6.65
CA PHE A 61 2.67 2.09 7.52
C PHE A 61 2.41 3.58 7.50
N LYS A 62 1.12 3.94 7.63
CA LYS A 62 0.73 5.30 7.94
C LYS A 62 1.20 5.59 9.37
N ILE A 63 1.98 6.65 9.53
CA ILE A 63 2.50 7.12 10.81
C ILE A 63 2.01 8.55 11.06
N ASP A 64 1.99 8.92 12.34
CA ASP A 64 1.68 10.24 12.85
C ASP A 64 2.86 10.80 13.65
N ASP A 65 2.69 11.98 14.24
CA ASP A 65 3.76 12.64 14.99
C ASP A 65 4.18 11.90 16.27
N THR A 66 3.32 11.00 16.78
CA THR A 66 3.61 10.18 17.96
C THR A 66 4.46 8.95 17.60
N THR A 67 4.30 8.42 16.39
CA THR A 67 4.97 7.21 15.92
C THR A 67 6.20 7.51 15.07
N ARG A 68 6.22 8.64 14.36
CA ARG A 68 7.31 9.09 13.48
C ARG A 68 8.70 9.04 14.13
N PRO A 69 8.93 9.54 15.36
CA PRO A 69 10.27 9.53 15.96
C PRO A 69 10.86 8.12 16.07
N ARG A 70 10.01 7.10 16.28
CA ARG A 70 10.46 5.70 16.39
C ARG A 70 10.89 5.11 15.04
N TYR A 71 10.30 5.57 13.94
CA TYR A 71 10.68 5.16 12.59
C TYR A 71 11.98 5.86 12.16
N GLU A 72 12.10 7.16 12.47
CA GLU A 72 13.28 7.96 12.16
C GLU A 72 14.51 7.50 12.95
N ALA A 73 14.36 7.22 14.25
CA ALA A 73 15.44 6.68 15.08
C ALA A 73 15.96 5.32 14.57
N LYS A 74 15.13 4.56 13.84
CA LYS A 74 15.49 3.28 13.21
C LYS A 74 15.96 3.42 11.76
N GLY A 75 16.04 4.65 11.23
CA GLY A 75 16.44 4.91 9.84
C GLY A 75 15.50 4.29 8.81
N MET A 76 14.20 4.14 9.13
CA MET A 76 13.25 3.49 8.23
C MET A 76 12.98 4.33 6.99
N ALA A 77 12.89 3.67 5.83
CA ALA A 77 12.64 4.33 4.57
C ALA A 77 11.19 4.86 4.47
N VAL A 78 11.05 6.07 3.92
CA VAL A 78 9.75 6.67 3.60
C VAL A 78 9.25 6.12 2.27
N PHE A 79 7.93 5.90 2.17
CA PHE A 79 7.30 5.52 0.91
C PHE A 79 7.47 6.64 -0.13
N ARG A 80 7.95 6.28 -1.32
CA ARG A 80 8.01 7.16 -2.48
C ARG A 80 7.18 6.52 -3.60
N PRO A 81 6.08 7.17 -4.06
CA PRO A 81 5.30 6.66 -5.17
C PRO A 81 6.12 6.65 -6.47
N TYR A 82 5.79 5.72 -7.37
CA TYR A 82 6.43 5.55 -8.68
C TYR A 82 6.02 6.63 -9.67
#